data_AF-A0A365KXR3-F1
#
_entry.id   AF-A0A365KXR3-F1
#
_cell.length_a   1.000
_cell.length_b   1.000
_cell.length_c   1.000
_cell.angle_alpha   90.00
_cell.angle_beta   90.00
_cell.angle_gamma   90.00
#
_symmetry.space_group_name_H-M   'P 1'
#
loop_
_entity.id
_entity.type
_entity.pdbx_description
1 polymer ?
#
loop_
_entity_poly.entity_id
_entity_poly.type
_entity_poly.pdbx_seq_one_letter_code
_entity_poly.pdbx_strand_id
1 'polypeptide(L)' 'MASKELAMHEKLEVHEILTFKTACVAKTKMFVDLVKDDKLKKILEEDLELSTQAIKDLRKILKDSSN' A
#
# COMPACT_ATOMS: atom_id res chain seq x y z
N MET A 1 -8.98 -4.97 30.38
CA MET A 1 -8.20 -4.20 29.39
C MET A 1 -8.92 -4.36 28.07
N ALA A 2 -9.35 -3.29 27.42
CA ALA A 2 -10.15 -3.37 26.20
C ALA A 2 -9.38 -4.13 25.10
N SER A 3 -10.04 -5.09 24.43
CA SER A 3 -9.46 -5.83 23.31
C SER A 3 -8.96 -4.85 22.26
N LYS A 4 -7.71 -5.03 21.83
CA LYS A 4 -7.02 -4.20 20.83
C LYS A 4 -7.50 -4.59 19.42
N GLU A 5 -8.81 -4.61 19.22
CA GLU A 5 -9.43 -4.91 17.94
C GLU A 5 -9.82 -3.60 17.25
N LEU A 6 -9.57 -3.54 15.94
CA LEU A 6 -9.99 -2.40 15.13
C LEU A 6 -11.52 -2.35 15.07
N ALA A 7 -12.07 -1.16 15.30
CA ALA A 7 -13.48 -0.88 15.06
C ALA A 7 -13.81 -0.99 13.57
N MET A 8 -15.09 -1.13 13.23
CA MET A 8 -15.54 -1.30 11.85
C MET A 8 -15.08 -0.16 10.92
N HIS A 9 -15.13 1.09 11.38
CA HIS A 9 -14.69 2.24 10.58
C HIS A 9 -13.17 2.21 10.35
N GLU A 10 -12.36 1.85 11.35
CA GLU A 10 -10.90 1.70 11.19
C GLU A 10 -10.55 0.59 10.19
N LYS A 11 -11.28 -0.54 10.22
CA LYS A 11 -11.13 -1.61 9.22
C LYS A 11 -11.44 -1.13 7.80
N LEU A 12 -12.50 -0.33 7.64
CA LEU A 12 -12.87 0.26 6.35
C LEU A 12 -11.80 1.24 5.86
N GLU A 13 -11.32 2.14 6.73
CA GLU A 13 -10.26 3.09 6.40
C GLU A 13 -8.97 2.37 5.95
N VAL A 14 -8.55 1.31 6.66
CA VAL A 14 -7.38 0.51 6.27
C VAL A 14 -7.61 -0.18 4.91
N HIS A 15 -8.82 -0.69 4.64
CA HIS A 15 -9.17 -1.27 3.34
C HIS A 15 -9.14 -0.24 2.20
N GLU A 16 -9.60 0.98 2.44
CA GLU A 16 -9.56 2.08 1.48
C GLU A 16 -8.11 2.47 1.17
N ILE A 17 -7.26 2.62 2.18
CA ILE A 17 -5.82 2.91 2.00
C ILE A 17 -5.14 1.78 1.23
N LEU A 18 -5.45 0.51 1.55
CA LEU A 18 -4.92 -0.66 0.84
C LEU A 18 -5.31 -0.63 -0.65
N THR A 19 -6.57 -0.30 -0.95
CA THR A 19 -7.08 -0.19 -2.32
C THR A 19 -6.36 0.94 -3.06
N PHE A 20 -6.25 2.10 -2.43
CA PHE A 20 -5.54 3.26 -2.97
C PHE A 20 -4.08 2.93 -3.29
N LYS A 21 -3.34 2.36 -2.34
CA LYS A 21 -1.93 1.97 -2.53
C LYS A 21 -1.76 0.92 -3.62
N THR A 22 -2.69 -0.02 -3.74
CA THR A 22 -2.69 -1.02 -4.83
C THR A 22 -2.84 -0.34 -6.20
N ALA A 23 -3.72 0.67 -6.31
CA ALA A 23 -3.87 1.43 -7.54
C ALA A 23 -2.62 2.27 -7.88
N CYS A 24 -1.94 2.84 -6.87
CA CYS A 24 -0.66 3.52 -7.05
C CYS A 24 0.41 2.57 -7.60
N VAL A 25 0.61 1.41 -6.96
CA VAL A 25 1.59 0.41 -7.41
C VAL A 25 1.31 -0.04 -8.84
N ALA A 26 0.05 -0.29 -9.19
CA ALA A 26 -0.32 -0.65 -10.57
C ALA A 26 0.08 0.45 -11.57
N LYS A 27 -0.22 1.72 -11.27
CA LYS A 27 0.18 2.85 -12.11
C LYS A 27 1.71 2.95 -12.22
N THR A 28 2.42 3.00 -11.10
CA THR A 28 3.89 3.12 -11.07
C THR A 28 4.53 2.00 -11.89
N LYS A 29 4.09 0.76 -11.71
CA LYS A 29 4.61 -0.40 -12.44
C LYS A 29 4.34 -0.36 -13.95
N MET A 30 3.20 0.20 -14.38
CA MET A 30 2.90 0.35 -15.81
C MET A 30 3.78 1.41 -16.49
N PHE A 31 4.17 2.47 -15.78
CA PHE A 31 4.87 3.61 -16.37
C PHE A 31 6.38 3.61 -16.14
N VAL A 32 6.90 2.94 -15.10
CA VAL A 32 8.32 3.00 -14.71
C VAL A 32 9.28 2.62 -15.85
N ASP A 33 8.90 1.64 -16.67
CA ASP A 33 9.71 1.20 -17.81
C ASP A 33 9.65 2.16 -19.01
N LEU A 34 8.69 3.08 -19.04
CA LEU A 34 8.52 4.10 -20.08
C LEU A 34 9.22 5.43 -19.73
N VAL A 35 9.68 5.58 -18.49
CA VAL A 35 10.31 6.81 -17.99
C VAL A 35 11.74 6.90 -18.52
N LYS A 36 12.03 7.99 -19.25
CA LYS A 36 13.34 8.24 -19.85
C LYS A 36 14.32 8.97 -18.93
N ASP A 37 13.80 9.69 -17.95
CA ASP A 37 14.62 10.42 -16.98
C ASP A 37 15.07 9.46 -15.87
N ASP A 38 16.38 9.19 -15.78
CA ASP A 38 16.94 8.21 -14.84
C ASP A 38 16.67 8.57 -13.37
N LYS A 39 16.59 9.86 -13.04
CA LYS A 39 16.32 10.30 -11.67
C LYS A 39 14.86 10.02 -11.31
N LEU A 40 13.93 10.33 -12.20
CA LEU A 40 12.51 10.01 -12.04
C LEU A 40 12.29 8.50 -11.99
N LYS A 41 13.00 7.73 -12.82
CA LYS A 41 12.92 6.26 -12.79
C LYS A 41 13.32 5.71 -11.41
N LYS A 42 14.44 6.16 -10.85
CA LYS A 42 14.87 5.76 -9.49
C LYS A 42 13.85 6.11 -8.41
N ILE A 43 13.24 7.30 -8.49
CA ILE A 43 12.20 7.71 -7.54
C ILE A 43 10.98 6.77 -7.62
N LEU A 44 10.59 6.36 -8.84
CA LEU A 44 9.48 5.45 -9.04
C LEU A 44 9.80 4.01 -8.62
N GLU A 45 11.03 3.55 -8.81
CA GLU A 45 11.50 2.25 -8.31
C GLU A 45 11.49 2.20 -6.77
N GLU A 46 11.95 3.28 -6.12
CA GLU A 46 11.89 3.43 -4.65
C GLU A 46 10.43 3.47 -4.15
N ASP A 47 9.56 4.26 -4.78
CA ASP A 47 8.13 4.28 -4.45
C ASP A 47 7.48 2.90 -4.63
N LEU A 48 7.87 2.15 -5.67
CA LEU A 48 7.34 0.81 -5.93
C LEU A 48 7.73 -0.16 -4.80
N GLU A 49 8.97 -0.12 -4.32
CA GLU A 49 9.44 -0.94 -3.20
C GLU A 49 8.68 -0.60 -1.92
N LEU A 50 8.67 0.69 -1.54
CA LEU A 50 8.04 1.18 -0.31
C LEU A 50 6.52 0.94 -0.32
N SER A 51 5.85 1.24 -1.42
CA SER A 51 4.41 1.03 -1.56
C SER A 51 4.02 -0.44 -1.59
N THR A 52 4.87 -1.32 -2.15
CA THR A 52 4.65 -2.78 -2.08
C THR A 52 4.78 -3.30 -0.65
N GLN A 53 5.75 -2.78 0.12
CA GLN A 53 5.89 -3.14 1.53
C GLN A 53 4.69 -2.65 2.34
N ALA A 54 4.26 -1.40 2.14
CA ALA A 54 3.08 -0.85 2.79
C ALA A 54 1.81 -1.68 2.53
N ILE A 55 1.61 -2.18 1.30
CA ILE A 55 0.49 -3.09 0.97
C ILE A 55 0.55 -4.38 1.79
N LYS A 56 1.73 -4.97 2.00
CA LYS A 56 1.89 -6.18 2.82
C LYS A 56 1.52 -5.90 4.28
N ASP A 57 1.96 -4.76 4.80
CA ASP A 57 1.70 -4.36 6.18
C ASP A 57 0.21 -4.06 6.41
N LEU A 58 -0.45 -3.35 5.48
CA LEU A 58 -1.90 -3.08 5.55
C LEU A 58 -2.72 -4.38 5.48
N ARG A 59 -2.33 -5.34 4.63
CA ARG A 59 -2.97 -6.67 4.60
C ARG A 59 -2.81 -7.43 5.90
N LYS A 60 -1.63 -7.33 6.53
CA LYS A 60 -1.37 -7.94 7.84
C LYS A 60 -2.26 -7.31 8.92
N ILE A 61 -2.37 -5.99 8.96
CA ILE A 61 -3.26 -5.27 9.89
C ILE A 61 -4.71 -5.76 9.76
N LEU A 62 -5.24 -5.82 8.53
CA LEU A 62 -6.61 -6.30 8.31
C LEU A 62 -6.80 -7.77 8.74
N LYS A 63 -5.83 -8.63 8.43
CA LYS A 63 -5.87 -10.04 8.83
C LYS A 63 -5.85 -10.21 10.34
N ASP A 64 -4.97 -9.50 11.03
CA ASP A 64 -4.81 -9.57 12.48
C ASP A 64 -6.04 -8.97 13.21
N SER A 65 -6.80 -8.09 12.55
CA SER A 65 -8.03 -7.50 13.10
C SER A 65 -9.31 -8.33 12.90
N SER A 66 -9.24 -9.39 12.09
CA SER A 66 -10.39 -10.25 11.76
C SER A 66 -10.39 -11.58 12.55
N ASN A 67 -9.43 -11.75 13.46
CA ASN A 67 -9.26 -12.93 14.32
C ASN A 67 -9.55 -12.60 15.78
#